data_AF-A0A0F9AZI7-F1
#
_entry.id   AF-A0A0F9AZI7-F1
#
_cell.length_a   1.000
_cell.length_b   1.000
_cell.length_c   1.000
_cell.angle_alpha   90.00
_cell.angle_beta   90.00
_cell.angle_gamma   90.00
#
_symmetry.space_group_name_H-M   'P 1'
#
loop_
_entity.id
_entity.type
_entity.pdbx_description
1 polymer ?
#
loop_
_entity_poly.entity_id
_entity_poly.type
_entity_poly.pdbx_seq_one_letter_code
_entity_poly.pdbx_strand_id
1 'polypeptide(L)'
;MAVKVTWILLLVCMACGCASTSTGPIPRSYNVVWTTQGTGPMDSMPLGGGAIGLNVWTAGGEIIFEIGSPDAVDENSALLKLGRVRLKLSPNPLAEGGTFRQEFFPAESCIRIRGRNGNGAVGILLWVDVHRPVVHVQVDADRPVTVEATFETWRHIVRPIDWRNWKRHGTIDQAQRGGKYFIHPDIIVHEPAGVLWYH
;
A
#
# COMPACT_ATOMS: atom_id res chain seq x y z
N MET A 1 61.79 -51.70 20.53
CA MET A 1 61.10 -50.78 21.45
C MET A 1 60.25 -49.86 20.60
N ALA A 2 58.94 -50.12 20.50
CA ALA A 2 58.03 -49.36 19.62
C ALA A 2 57.20 -48.40 20.47
N VAL A 3 57.32 -47.10 20.20
CA VAL A 3 56.63 -46.02 20.92
C VAL A 3 55.17 -45.98 20.44
N LYS A 4 54.22 -46.19 21.36
CA LYS A 4 52.80 -45.99 21.10
C LYS A 4 52.47 -44.50 21.22
N VAL A 5 52.09 -43.87 20.11
CA VAL A 5 51.58 -42.50 20.10
C VAL A 5 50.06 -42.57 20.29
N THR A 6 49.59 -42.04 21.42
CA THR A 6 48.16 -41.96 21.74
C THR A 6 47.64 -40.59 21.31
N TRP A 7 46.71 -40.56 20.37
CA TRP A 7 46.06 -39.32 19.94
C TRP A 7 44.88 -39.01 20.87
N ILE A 8 44.93 -37.87 21.55
CA ILE A 8 43.79 -37.35 22.32
C ILE A 8 43.00 -36.42 21.41
N LEU A 9 41.79 -36.85 21.03
CA LEU A 9 40.85 -36.01 20.28
C LEU A 9 40.16 -35.07 21.28
N LEU A 10 40.48 -33.78 21.23
CA LEU A 10 39.83 -32.75 22.03
C LEU A 10 38.52 -32.34 21.33
N LEU A 11 37.38 -32.80 21.84
CA LEU A 11 36.06 -32.49 21.29
C LEU A 11 35.59 -31.16 21.91
N VAL A 12 35.84 -30.06 21.21
CA VAL A 12 35.34 -28.73 21.59
C VAL A 12 33.87 -28.64 21.21
N CYS A 13 32.98 -28.96 22.16
CA CYS A 13 31.55 -28.66 22.05
C CYS A 13 31.35 -27.15 22.16
N MET A 14 31.45 -26.44 21.03
CA MET A 14 30.99 -25.06 20.91
C MET A 14 29.46 -25.08 20.89
N ALA A 15 28.84 -25.20 22.06
CA ALA A 15 27.42 -24.93 22.25
C ALA A 15 27.20 -23.42 22.10
N CYS A 16 27.22 -22.94 20.86
CA CYS A 16 26.72 -21.62 20.53
C CYS A 16 25.21 -21.69 20.76
N GLY A 17 24.76 -21.27 21.95
CA GLY A 17 23.36 -21.09 22.24
C GLY A 17 22.81 -20.04 21.30
N CYS A 18 22.32 -20.47 20.13
CA CYS A 18 21.39 -19.67 19.35
C CYS A 18 20.16 -19.50 20.22
N ALA A 19 20.10 -18.39 20.96
CA ALA A 19 18.85 -17.93 21.53
C ALA A 19 17.88 -17.78 20.36
N SER A 20 16.99 -18.75 20.19
CA SER A 20 15.87 -18.64 19.28
C SER A 20 15.06 -17.46 19.80
N THR A 21 15.19 -16.30 19.17
CA THR A 21 14.21 -15.25 19.36
C THR A 21 12.88 -15.84 18.90
N SER A 22 11.99 -16.13 19.84
CA SER A 22 10.63 -16.49 19.47
C SER A 22 10.05 -15.28 18.77
N THR A 23 9.80 -15.38 17.47
CA THR A 23 8.97 -14.42 16.75
C THR A 23 7.54 -14.64 17.23
N GLY A 24 7.23 -14.08 18.41
CA GLY A 24 5.86 -13.98 18.89
C GLY A 24 5.01 -13.19 17.89
N PRO A 25 3.68 -13.34 17.92
CA PRO A 25 2.81 -12.55 17.07
C PRO A 25 3.07 -11.06 17.30
N ILE A 26 2.98 -10.25 16.23
CA ILE A 26 3.14 -8.80 16.34
C ILE A 26 2.13 -8.28 17.38
N PRO A 27 2.57 -7.57 18.44
CA PRO A 27 1.66 -7.11 19.48
C PRO A 27 0.59 -6.16 18.93
N ARG A 28 -0.65 -6.27 19.42
CA ARG A 28 -1.75 -5.37 19.05
C ARG A 28 -1.49 -3.89 19.42
N SER A 29 -0.58 -3.64 20.36
CA SER A 29 -0.15 -2.27 20.71
C SER A 29 0.56 -1.56 19.55
N TYR A 30 0.95 -2.27 18.49
CA TYR A 30 1.55 -1.67 17.29
C TYR A 30 0.51 -1.28 16.25
N ASN A 31 -0.78 -1.54 16.50
CA ASN A 31 -1.84 -1.04 15.65
C ASN A 31 -1.83 0.48 15.65
N VAL A 32 -1.87 1.07 14.45
CA VAL A 32 -1.97 2.51 14.27
C VAL A 32 -3.44 2.85 14.12
N VAL A 33 -3.92 3.82 14.90
CA VAL A 33 -5.35 4.19 14.95
C VAL A 33 -5.50 5.67 14.65
N TRP A 34 -6.43 5.99 13.74
CA TRP A 34 -6.99 7.33 13.57
C TRP A 34 -8.46 7.33 13.96
N THR A 35 -8.83 8.32 14.77
CA THR A 35 -10.23 8.57 15.18
C THR A 35 -10.83 9.78 14.47
N THR A 36 -10.05 10.44 13.62
CA THR A 36 -10.45 11.54 12.75
C THR A 36 -10.01 11.25 11.32
N GLN A 37 -10.79 11.70 10.35
CA GLN A 37 -10.39 11.61 8.96
C GLN A 37 -9.23 12.55 8.65
N GLY A 38 -8.43 12.18 7.66
CA GLY A 38 -7.32 12.98 7.18
C GLY A 38 -7.78 14.07 6.21
N THR A 39 -6.80 14.82 5.73
CA THR A 39 -6.94 15.90 4.75
C THR A 39 -6.26 15.58 3.41
N GLY A 40 -5.38 14.57 3.38
CA GLY A 40 -4.71 14.17 2.16
C GLY A 40 -3.75 12.98 2.32
N PRO A 41 -2.89 12.72 1.32
CA PRO A 41 -2.02 11.55 1.26
C PRO A 41 -0.99 11.45 2.41
N MET A 42 -0.68 12.57 3.08
CA MET A 42 0.21 12.58 4.24
C MET A 42 -0.40 11.88 5.46
N ASP A 43 -1.74 11.79 5.49
CA ASP A 43 -2.52 11.09 6.50
C ASP A 43 -2.83 9.66 6.02
N SER A 44 -1.91 8.98 5.33
CA SER A 44 -2.13 7.63 4.79
C SER A 44 -1.41 6.53 5.57
N MET A 45 -2.10 5.41 5.75
CA MET A 45 -1.54 4.19 6.33
C MET A 45 -0.95 3.34 5.20
N PRO A 46 0.25 2.76 5.38
CA PRO A 46 0.76 1.78 4.44
C PRO A 46 -0.04 0.49 4.56
N LEU A 47 -0.30 -0.16 3.42
CA LEU A 47 -0.88 -1.48 3.34
C LEU A 47 -0.27 -2.20 2.14
N GLY A 48 0.02 -3.50 2.23
CA GLY A 48 0.63 -4.19 1.10
C GLY A 48 0.54 -5.70 1.18
N GLY A 49 0.79 -6.33 0.03
CA GLY A 49 0.78 -7.78 -0.16
C GLY A 49 1.43 -8.12 -1.50
N GLY A 50 2.39 -9.05 -1.47
CA GLY A 50 3.18 -9.38 -2.66
C GLY A 50 3.89 -8.15 -3.22
N ALA A 51 3.68 -7.87 -4.51
CA ALA A 51 4.24 -6.71 -5.20
C ALA A 51 3.36 -5.44 -5.12
N ILE A 52 2.16 -5.51 -4.55
CA ILE A 52 1.26 -4.35 -4.49
C ILE A 52 1.36 -3.67 -3.13
N GLY A 53 1.62 -2.36 -3.16
CA GLY A 53 1.63 -1.48 -2.00
C GLY A 53 0.61 -0.35 -2.16
N LEU A 54 -0.03 0.02 -1.05
CA LEU A 54 -1.08 1.02 -0.98
C LEU A 54 -0.73 2.08 0.07
N ASN A 55 -1.09 3.32 -0.25
CA ASN A 55 -1.26 4.40 0.74
C ASN A 55 -2.75 4.60 0.93
N VAL A 56 -3.31 4.28 2.09
CA VAL A 56 -4.75 4.29 2.35
C VAL A 56 -5.13 5.38 3.37
N TRP A 57 -6.10 6.22 3.05
CA TRP A 57 -6.66 7.20 3.99
C TRP A 57 -8.15 7.38 3.77
N THR A 58 -8.82 7.99 4.75
CA THR A 58 -10.19 8.45 4.61
C THR A 58 -10.20 9.97 4.72
N ALA A 59 -10.87 10.65 3.79
CA ALA A 59 -11.03 12.11 3.80
C ALA A 59 -12.39 12.50 3.21
N GLY A 60 -13.09 13.45 3.83
CA GLY A 60 -14.38 13.95 3.34
C GLY A 60 -15.48 12.88 3.20
N GLY A 61 -15.42 11.82 4.01
CA GLY A 61 -16.33 10.67 3.96
C GLY A 61 -16.05 9.68 2.83
N GLU A 62 -14.91 9.79 2.14
CA GLU A 62 -14.49 8.86 1.09
C GLU A 62 -13.23 8.11 1.51
N ILE A 63 -13.13 6.85 1.11
CA ILE A 63 -11.94 6.03 1.31
C ILE A 63 -11.10 6.16 0.05
N ILE A 64 -9.82 6.46 0.22
CA ILE A 64 -8.91 6.76 -0.88
C ILE A 64 -7.67 5.90 -0.72
N PHE A 65 -7.22 5.29 -1.81
CA PHE A 65 -5.93 4.64 -1.82
C PHE A 65 -5.14 4.84 -3.12
N GLU A 66 -3.85 5.07 -2.99
CA GLU A 66 -2.92 5.13 -4.13
C GLU A 66 -2.19 3.80 -4.28
N ILE A 67 -2.13 3.29 -5.51
CA ILE A 67 -1.53 2.00 -5.84
C ILE A 67 -0.07 2.20 -6.26
N GLY A 68 0.83 1.39 -5.71
CA GLY A 68 2.21 1.28 -6.13
C GLY A 68 2.63 -0.17 -6.33
N SER A 69 3.64 -0.36 -7.17
CA SER A 69 4.35 -1.63 -7.38
C SER A 69 5.83 -1.31 -7.59
N PRO A 70 6.78 -2.15 -7.14
CA PRO A 70 8.20 -1.96 -7.46
C PRO A 70 8.47 -1.94 -8.98
N ASP A 71 7.58 -2.55 -9.76
CA ASP A 71 7.70 -2.63 -11.23
C ASP A 71 6.98 -1.48 -11.95
N ALA A 72 6.41 -0.51 -11.21
CA ALA A 72 5.71 0.65 -11.77
C ALA A 72 6.67 1.75 -12.25
N VAL A 73 7.55 1.39 -13.18
CA VAL A 73 8.55 2.29 -13.76
C VAL A 73 8.10 2.84 -15.11
N ASP A 74 8.38 4.11 -15.39
CA ASP A 74 8.06 4.74 -16.68
C ASP A 74 9.20 4.65 -17.71
N GLU A 75 8.99 5.23 -18.89
CA GLU A 75 9.97 5.36 -19.98
C GLU A 75 11.24 6.10 -19.57
N ASN A 76 11.18 6.87 -18.48
CA ASN A 76 12.28 7.60 -17.88
C ASN A 76 12.90 6.85 -16.68
N SER A 77 12.48 5.61 -16.43
CA SER A 77 12.87 4.79 -15.28
C SER A 77 12.45 5.37 -13.92
N ALA A 78 11.50 6.31 -13.86
CA ALA A 78 10.97 6.81 -12.60
C ALA A 78 10.01 5.79 -11.98
N LEU A 79 10.14 5.51 -10.69
CA LEU A 79 9.17 4.71 -9.93
C LEU A 79 7.96 5.58 -9.57
N LEU A 80 6.77 5.16 -9.99
CA LEU A 80 5.56 5.98 -9.93
C LEU A 80 4.41 5.29 -9.19
N LYS A 81 3.44 6.10 -8.76
CA LYS A 81 2.11 5.59 -8.39
C LYS A 81 1.35 5.24 -9.66
N LEU A 82 0.78 4.04 -9.69
CA LEU A 82 -0.03 3.50 -10.79
C LEU A 82 -1.38 4.23 -10.95
N GLY A 83 -1.82 4.92 -9.90
CA GLY A 83 -3.06 5.68 -9.87
C GLY A 83 -3.67 5.68 -8.49
N ARG A 84 -4.83 6.33 -8.37
CA ARG A 84 -5.58 6.47 -7.13
C ARG A 84 -6.98 5.90 -7.33
N VAL A 85 -7.49 5.19 -6.32
CA VAL A 85 -8.87 4.75 -6.26
C VAL A 85 -9.59 5.51 -5.15
N ARG A 86 -10.81 5.95 -5.43
CA ARG A 86 -11.73 6.56 -4.47
C ARG A 86 -12.97 5.72 -4.34
N LEU A 87 -13.42 5.51 -3.12
CA LEU A 87 -14.64 4.80 -2.80
C LEU A 87 -15.59 5.74 -2.08
N LYS A 88 -16.78 5.88 -2.64
CA LYS A 88 -17.86 6.68 -2.08
C LYS A 88 -19.07 5.81 -1.80
N LEU A 89 -19.62 5.97 -0.59
CA LEU A 89 -20.83 5.26 -0.17
C LEU A 89 -22.03 6.21 -0.27
N SER A 90 -23.17 5.69 -0.72
CA SER A 90 -24.43 6.44 -0.76
C SER A 90 -25.62 5.57 -0.33
N PRO A 91 -26.35 5.90 0.75
CA PRO A 91 -26.04 6.91 1.79
C PRO A 91 -24.66 6.71 2.42
N ASN A 92 -24.08 7.75 3.04
CA ASN A 92 -22.69 7.72 3.51
C ASN A 92 -22.57 7.73 5.05
N PRO A 93 -22.29 6.58 5.69
CA PRO A 93 -22.00 6.49 7.14
C PRO A 93 -20.62 7.03 7.56
N LEU A 94 -19.74 7.35 6.60
CA LEU A 94 -18.45 8.01 6.83
C LEU A 94 -18.54 9.54 6.67
N ALA A 95 -19.68 10.09 6.22
CA ALA A 95 -19.87 11.54 6.20
C ALA A 95 -19.84 12.13 7.62
N GLU A 96 -19.62 13.44 7.70
CA GLU A 96 -19.53 14.20 8.95
C GLU A 96 -20.76 14.01 9.88
N GLY A 97 -20.59 14.37 11.15
CA GLY A 97 -21.66 14.26 12.16
C GLY A 97 -21.81 12.87 12.78
N GLY A 98 -20.73 12.09 12.82
CA GLY A 98 -20.72 10.74 13.36
C GLY A 98 -19.40 10.33 13.99
N THR A 99 -19.30 9.03 14.32
CA THR A 99 -18.05 8.41 14.78
C THR A 99 -17.26 7.87 13.60
N PHE A 100 -15.94 7.95 13.70
CA PHE A 100 -15.00 7.41 12.71
C PHE A 100 -13.83 6.72 13.41
N ARG A 101 -13.39 5.61 12.85
CA ARG A 101 -12.15 4.94 13.27
C ARG A 101 -11.52 4.17 12.13
N GLN A 102 -10.31 4.52 11.76
CA GLN A 102 -9.46 3.77 10.83
C GLN A 102 -8.29 3.16 11.61
N GLU A 103 -8.06 1.87 11.47
CA GLU A 103 -6.99 1.17 12.18
C GLU A 103 -6.22 0.24 11.24
N PHE A 104 -4.90 0.36 11.24
CA PHE A 104 -4.00 -0.57 10.60
C PHE A 104 -3.61 -1.68 11.58
N PHE A 105 -3.70 -2.92 11.10
CA PHE A 105 -3.39 -4.15 11.81
C PHE A 105 -2.16 -4.80 11.18
N PRO A 106 -0.94 -4.54 11.69
CA PRO A 106 0.28 -5.04 11.06
C PRO A 106 0.40 -6.56 11.06
N ALA A 107 -0.10 -7.23 12.11
CA ALA A 107 -0.04 -8.69 12.22
C ALA A 107 -0.89 -9.38 11.13
N GLU A 108 -2.02 -8.78 10.77
CA GLU A 108 -2.95 -9.29 9.78
C GLU A 108 -2.77 -8.65 8.38
N SER A 109 -1.86 -7.68 8.24
CA SER A 109 -1.69 -6.85 7.03
C SER A 109 -3.02 -6.37 6.44
N CYS A 110 -3.83 -5.70 7.27
CA CYS A 110 -5.12 -5.16 6.83
C CYS A 110 -5.44 -3.82 7.51
N ILE A 111 -6.32 -3.06 6.87
CA ILE A 111 -6.90 -1.84 7.45
C ILE A 111 -8.38 -2.05 7.67
N ARG A 112 -8.85 -1.71 8.87
CA ARG A 112 -10.28 -1.69 9.20
C ARG A 112 -10.74 -0.26 9.41
N ILE A 113 -11.77 0.12 8.68
CA ILE A 113 -12.43 1.43 8.80
C ILE A 113 -13.83 1.20 9.33
N ARG A 114 -14.25 1.97 10.34
CA ARG A 114 -15.61 1.96 10.86
C ARG A 114 -16.14 3.37 10.91
N GLY A 115 -17.40 3.53 10.52
CA GLY A 115 -18.12 4.78 10.68
C GLY A 115 -19.56 4.55 11.08
N ARG A 116 -20.13 5.52 11.78
CA ARG A 116 -21.55 5.55 12.14
C ARG A 116 -22.03 6.99 12.24
N ASN A 117 -23.12 7.31 11.56
CA ASN A 117 -23.83 8.59 11.69
C ASN A 117 -25.35 8.35 11.47
N GLY A 118 -26.12 9.41 11.20
CA GLY A 118 -27.56 9.30 10.92
C GLY A 118 -27.93 8.39 9.73
N ASN A 119 -27.00 8.17 8.80
CA ASN A 119 -27.19 7.32 7.61
C ASN A 119 -27.03 5.82 7.90
N GLY A 120 -26.55 5.43 9.09
CA GLY A 120 -26.33 4.03 9.47
C GLY A 120 -24.93 3.80 10.02
N ALA A 121 -24.48 2.55 10.03
CA ALA A 121 -23.11 2.15 10.33
C ALA A 121 -22.52 1.27 9.25
N VAL A 122 -21.20 1.39 9.11
CA VAL A 122 -20.42 0.65 8.14
C VAL A 122 -19.12 0.15 8.77
N GLY A 123 -18.73 -1.07 8.40
CA GLY A 123 -17.40 -1.63 8.56
C GLY A 123 -16.79 -1.90 7.19
N ILE A 124 -15.55 -1.48 7.00
CA ILE A 124 -14.79 -1.73 5.79
C ILE A 124 -13.48 -2.46 6.17
N LEU A 125 -13.16 -3.52 5.43
CA LEU A 125 -11.90 -4.25 5.52
C LEU A 125 -11.15 -4.11 4.20
N LEU A 126 -9.93 -3.57 4.25
CA LEU A 126 -8.99 -3.50 3.12
C LEU A 126 -7.79 -4.41 3.36
N TRP A 127 -7.43 -5.21 2.36
CA TRP A 127 -6.21 -6.01 2.34
C TRP A 127 -5.75 -6.24 0.91
N VAL A 128 -4.50 -6.67 0.77
CA VAL A 128 -3.90 -7.03 -0.51
C VAL A 128 -3.57 -8.51 -0.46
N ASP A 129 -3.99 -9.26 -1.48
CA ASP A 129 -3.64 -10.67 -1.59
C ASP A 129 -2.12 -10.81 -1.84
N VAL A 130 -1.47 -11.72 -1.11
CA VAL A 130 -0.02 -11.95 -1.19
C VAL A 130 0.35 -12.80 -2.40
N HIS A 131 -0.57 -13.64 -2.88
CA HIS A 131 -0.35 -14.61 -3.95
C HIS A 131 -0.95 -14.16 -5.29
N ARG A 132 -1.83 -13.16 -5.28
CA ARG A 132 -2.46 -12.59 -6.48
C ARG A 132 -2.41 -11.06 -6.39
N PRO A 133 -2.21 -10.33 -7.50
CA PRO A 133 -2.14 -8.87 -7.49
C PRO A 133 -3.55 -8.25 -7.38
N VAL A 134 -4.26 -8.56 -6.30
CA VAL A 134 -5.65 -8.15 -6.07
C VAL A 134 -5.75 -7.36 -4.78
N VAL A 135 -6.27 -6.14 -4.89
CA VAL A 135 -6.69 -5.32 -3.75
C VAL A 135 -8.13 -5.68 -3.44
N HIS A 136 -8.38 -6.10 -2.20
CA HIS A 136 -9.70 -6.42 -1.72
C HIS A 136 -10.25 -5.29 -0.86
N VAL A 137 -11.51 -4.94 -1.11
CA VAL A 137 -12.30 -4.03 -0.30
C VAL A 137 -13.60 -4.75 0.02
N GLN A 138 -13.82 -5.06 1.29
CA GLN A 138 -15.09 -5.60 1.77
C GLN A 138 -15.84 -4.51 2.53
N VAL A 139 -17.11 -4.31 2.20
CA VAL A 139 -18.01 -3.36 2.86
C VAL A 139 -19.15 -4.12 3.51
N ASP A 140 -19.34 -3.91 4.80
CA ASP A 140 -20.45 -4.43 5.61
C ASP A 140 -21.21 -3.22 6.19
N ALA A 141 -22.50 -3.11 5.87
CA ALA A 141 -23.33 -1.98 6.29
C ALA A 141 -24.65 -2.47 6.90
N ASP A 142 -25.12 -1.79 7.96
CA ASP A 142 -26.38 -2.12 8.63
C ASP A 142 -27.63 -1.64 7.86
N ARG A 143 -27.42 -0.89 6.78
CA ARG A 143 -28.43 -0.42 5.84
C ARG A 143 -27.91 -0.52 4.41
N PRO A 144 -28.79 -0.64 3.39
CA PRO A 144 -28.37 -0.65 2.00
C PRO A 144 -27.54 0.58 1.64
N VAL A 145 -26.39 0.34 1.02
CA VAL A 145 -25.49 1.38 0.48
C VAL A 145 -25.11 1.02 -0.95
N THR A 146 -25.01 2.05 -1.80
CA THR A 146 -24.33 1.96 -3.09
C THR A 146 -22.86 2.32 -2.89
N VAL A 147 -21.96 1.52 -3.45
CA VAL A 147 -20.52 1.79 -3.46
C VAL A 147 -20.11 2.20 -4.86
N GLU A 148 -19.62 3.42 -5.01
CA GLU A 148 -19.02 3.92 -6.24
C GLU A 148 -17.50 3.86 -6.11
N ALA A 149 -16.83 3.25 -7.09
CA ALA A 149 -15.38 3.18 -7.18
C ALA A 149 -14.89 3.95 -8.40
N THR A 150 -14.01 4.92 -8.17
CA THR A 150 -13.46 5.80 -9.21
C THR A 150 -11.95 5.67 -9.27
N PHE A 151 -11.41 5.47 -10.47
CA PHE A 151 -9.97 5.50 -10.73
C PHE A 151 -9.55 6.89 -11.22
N GLU A 152 -8.50 7.45 -10.63
CA GLU A 152 -7.91 8.74 -10.97
C GLU A 152 -6.45 8.54 -11.39
N THR A 153 -6.10 8.95 -12.63
CA THR A 153 -4.71 9.04 -13.09
C THR A 153 -4.20 10.48 -13.05
N TRP A 154 -2.94 10.65 -12.64
CA TRP A 154 -2.23 11.93 -12.69
C TRP A 154 -1.49 12.15 -14.02
N ARG A 155 -1.27 11.08 -14.81
CA ARG A 155 -0.64 11.12 -16.13
C ARG A 155 -1.71 11.11 -17.22
N HIS A 156 -2.32 12.25 -17.48
CA HIS A 156 -3.35 12.38 -18.53
C HIS A 156 -2.97 13.36 -19.64
N ILE A 157 -1.77 13.93 -19.58
CA ILE A 157 -1.19 14.80 -20.62
C ILE A 157 0.31 14.57 -20.74
N VAL A 158 0.85 14.89 -21.92
CA VAL A 158 2.29 14.94 -22.13
C VAL A 158 2.91 16.07 -21.29
N ARG A 159 3.96 15.77 -20.52
CA ARG A 159 4.66 16.78 -19.68
C ARG A 159 6.17 16.74 -19.95
N PRO A 160 6.83 17.87 -20.23
CA PRO A 160 8.28 17.89 -20.30
C PRO A 160 8.89 17.64 -18.91
N ILE A 161 9.98 16.88 -18.86
CA ILE A 161 10.79 16.71 -17.66
C ILE A 161 11.94 17.72 -17.71
N ASP A 162 12.04 18.55 -16.68
CA ASP A 162 13.23 19.34 -16.42
C ASP A 162 14.23 18.50 -15.61
N TRP A 163 15.22 17.93 -16.30
CA TRP A 163 16.25 17.09 -15.68
C TRP A 163 17.11 17.85 -14.67
N ARG A 164 17.15 19.18 -14.73
CA ARG A 164 17.89 20.02 -13.75
C ARG A 164 17.14 20.13 -12.43
N ASN A 165 15.87 19.75 -12.39
CA ASN A 165 15.07 19.73 -11.18
C ASN A 165 15.26 18.39 -10.45
N TRP A 166 16.15 18.38 -9.45
CA TRP A 166 16.54 17.23 -8.63
C TRP A 166 15.38 16.48 -7.95
N LYS A 167 14.15 16.99 -8.00
CA LYS A 167 12.97 16.42 -7.34
C LYS A 167 12.41 15.15 -8.02
N ARG A 168 12.92 14.73 -9.19
CA ARG A 168 12.46 13.54 -9.91
C ARG A 168 13.64 12.77 -10.52
N HIS A 169 14.16 11.80 -9.78
CA HIS A 169 15.15 10.87 -10.31
C HIS A 169 14.46 9.62 -10.84
N GLY A 170 14.81 9.22 -12.06
CA GLY A 170 14.68 7.82 -12.46
C GLY A 170 15.56 6.94 -11.59
N THR A 171 15.23 5.66 -11.46
CA THR A 171 16.11 4.65 -10.87
C THR A 171 17.42 4.47 -11.66
N ILE A 172 17.47 4.99 -12.89
CA ILE A 172 18.65 5.08 -13.75
C ILE A 172 18.96 6.56 -14.00
N ASP A 173 20.23 6.94 -13.90
CA ASP A 173 20.71 8.31 -14.12
C ASP A 173 20.51 8.75 -15.59
N GLN A 174 19.38 9.40 -15.85
CA GLN A 174 19.05 10.01 -17.13
C GLN A 174 19.90 11.27 -17.42
N ALA A 175 20.55 11.88 -16.41
CA ALA A 175 21.29 13.14 -16.58
C ALA A 175 22.51 12.98 -17.50
N GLN A 176 23.03 11.76 -17.67
CA GLN A 176 24.19 11.49 -18.52
C GLN A 176 23.86 11.43 -20.02
N ARG A 177 22.58 11.36 -20.40
CA ARG A 177 22.17 11.09 -21.78
C ARG A 177 21.89 12.35 -22.62
N GLY A 178 21.73 13.52 -21.99
CA GLY A 178 21.36 14.77 -22.69
C GLY A 178 19.97 14.68 -23.36
N GLY A 179 19.43 15.81 -23.83
CA GLY A 179 18.15 15.84 -24.59
C GLY A 179 16.91 16.31 -23.81
N LYS A 180 15.76 16.32 -24.50
CA LYS A 180 14.44 16.67 -23.94
C LYS A 180 13.68 15.38 -23.64
N TYR A 181 13.15 15.28 -22.43
CA TYR A 181 12.40 14.11 -21.95
C TYR A 181 10.95 14.51 -21.68
N PHE A 182 10.05 13.54 -21.84
CA PHE A 182 8.62 13.73 -21.63
C PHE A 182 8.07 12.58 -20.78
N ILE A 183 7.03 12.90 -20.00
CA ILE A 183 6.14 11.93 -19.37
C ILE A 183 4.93 11.80 -20.30
N HIS A 184 4.65 10.60 -20.77
CA HIS A 184 3.47 10.30 -21.57
C HIS A 184 2.24 9.99 -20.70
N PRO A 185 1.02 10.25 -21.20
CA PRO A 185 -0.20 9.93 -20.48
C PRO A 185 -0.45 8.42 -20.42
N ASP A 186 -1.10 7.98 -19.35
CA ASP A 186 -1.74 6.66 -19.25
C ASP A 186 -2.87 6.55 -20.27
N ILE A 187 -3.09 5.33 -20.77
CA ILE A 187 -4.25 4.99 -21.58
C ILE A 187 -5.33 4.44 -20.66
N ILE A 188 -6.53 5.01 -20.73
CA ILE A 188 -7.69 4.61 -19.95
C ILE A 188 -8.76 4.05 -20.88
N VAL A 189 -9.23 2.85 -20.59
CA VAL A 189 -10.30 2.17 -21.33
C VAL A 189 -11.43 1.85 -20.35
N HIS A 190 -12.63 2.29 -20.68
CA HIS A 190 -13.83 1.96 -19.92
C HIS A 190 -14.40 0.63 -20.40
N GLU A 191 -14.50 -0.33 -19.50
CA GLU A 191 -15.12 -1.64 -19.75
C GLU A 191 -16.46 -1.75 -19.00
N PRO A 192 -17.39 -2.63 -19.43
CA PRO A 192 -18.67 -2.78 -18.76
C PRO A 192 -18.58 -3.13 -17.26
N ALA A 193 -17.50 -3.81 -16.85
CA ALA A 193 -17.28 -4.27 -15.48
C ALA A 193 -16.15 -3.52 -14.75
N GLY A 194 -15.59 -2.45 -15.33
CA GLY A 194 -14.49 -1.74 -14.70
C GLY A 194 -13.74 -0.76 -15.60
N VAL A 195 -12.54 -0.40 -15.17
CA VAL A 195 -11.62 0.48 -15.90
C VAL A 195 -10.31 -0.28 -16.09
N LEU A 196 -9.87 -0.40 -17.33
CA LEU A 196 -8.54 -0.88 -17.68
C LEU A 196 -7.64 0.34 -17.88
N TRP A 197 -6.44 0.30 -17.30
CA TRP A 197 -5.42 1.30 -17.55
C TRP A 197 -4.06 0.66 -17.76
N TYR A 198 -3.23 1.31 -18.58
CA TYR A 198 -1.85 0.92 -18.81
C TYR A 198 -1.04 2.10 -19.34
N HIS A 199 0.29 1.95 -19.29
CA HIS A 199 1.28 2.90 -19.75
C HIS A 199 2.13 2.29 -20.84
#